data_AF-F4PYQ7-F1
#
_entry.id   AF-F4PYQ7-F1
#
_cell.length_a   1.000
_cell.length_b   1.000
_cell.length_c   1.000
_cell.angle_alpha   90.00
_cell.angle_beta   90.00
_cell.angle_gamma   90.00
#
_symmetry.space_group_name_H-M   'P 1'
#
loop_
_entity.id
_entity.type
_entity.pdbx_description
1 polymer ?
#
loop_
_entity_poly.entity_id
_entity_poly.type
_entity_poly.pdbx_seq_one_letter_code
_entity_poly.pdbx_strand_id
1 'polypeptide(L)' 'MPCIYICGECGSENEIKPKEPIKCKDCTYRIMYKKRTDKSMNINIDIDIDIDIDIDRYRQIQSLEID' A
#
# COMPACT_ATOMS: atom_id res chain seq x y z
N MET A 1 -10.03 -0.64 -15.43
CA MET A 1 -10.05 0.74 -14.91
C MET A 1 -8.82 0.89 -14.03
N PRO A 2 -7.99 1.93 -14.18
CA PRO A 2 -6.80 2.07 -13.36
C PRO A 2 -7.19 2.25 -11.88
N CYS A 3 -6.49 1.53 -10.98
CA CYS A 3 -6.64 1.73 -9.54
C CYS A 3 -5.76 2.90 -9.12
N ILE A 4 -6.36 3.89 -8.46
CA ILE A 4 -5.66 5.05 -7.93
C ILE A 4 -5.37 4.80 -6.45
N TYR A 5 -4.13 5.04 -6.05
CA TYR A 5 -3.67 4.97 -4.67
C TYR A 5 -3.36 6.38 -4.14
N ILE A 6 -3.54 6.61 -2.85
CA ILE A 6 -3.32 7.89 -2.18
C ILE A 6 -2.18 7.70 -1.18
N CYS A 7 -1.15 8.52 -1.24
CA CYS A 7 -0.04 8.46 -0.28
C CYS A 7 -0.52 8.80 1.14
N GLY A 8 -0.07 8.03 2.14
CA GLY A 8 -0.46 8.28 3.52
C GLY A 8 0.18 9.51 4.18
N GLU A 9 1.26 10.04 3.59
CA GLU A 9 1.98 11.20 4.13
C GLU A 9 1.61 12.49 3.38
N CYS A 10 1.84 12.55 2.07
CA CYS A 10 1.59 13.76 1.28
C CYS A 10 0.19 13.83 0.66
N GLY A 11 -0.60 12.74 0.73
CA GLY A 11 -1.93 12.68 0.12
C GLY A 11 -1.94 12.65 -1.41
N SER A 12 -0.79 12.53 -2.07
CA SER A 12 -0.74 12.55 -3.54
C SER A 12 -1.33 11.29 -4.16
N GLU A 13 -1.99 11.47 -5.29
CA GLU A 13 -2.58 10.38 -6.07
C GLU A 13 -1.50 9.72 -6.94
N ASN A 14 -1.38 8.41 -6.82
CA ASN A 14 -0.41 7.60 -7.53
C ASN A 14 -1.14 6.45 -8.24
N GLU A 15 -0.94 6.34 -9.54
CA GLU A 15 -1.32 5.15 -10.30
C GLU A 15 -0.13 4.20 -10.30
N ILE A 16 -0.32 3.01 -9.72
CA ILE A 16 0.72 1.99 -9.56
C ILE A 16 0.32 0.78 -10.40
N LYS A 17 1.24 0.31 -11.23
CA LYS A 17 1.00 -0.88 -12.06
C LYS A 17 1.32 -2.15 -11.27
N PRO A 18 0.66 -3.29 -11.56
CA PRO A 18 1.06 -4.57 -10.98
C PRO A 18 2.53 -4.85 -11.31
N LYS A 19 3.34 -5.20 -10.30
CA LYS A 19 4.81 -5.38 -10.32
C LYS A 19 5.66 -4.10 -10.21
N GLU A 20 5.06 -2.91 -10.17
CA GLU A 20 5.80 -1.68 -9.88
C GLU A 20 6.03 -1.57 -8.36
N PRO A 21 7.22 -1.14 -7.89
CA PRO A 21 7.45 -0.97 -6.45
C PRO A 21 6.53 0.09 -5.87
N ILE A 22 5.92 -0.21 -4.72
CA ILE A 22 5.05 0.71 -3.98
C ILE A 22 5.90 1.86 -3.41
N LYS A 23 5.83 3.02 -4.08
CA LYS A 23 6.52 4.23 -3.66
C LYS A 23 5.79 5.46 -4.19
N CYS A 24 5.58 6.45 -3.33
CA CYS A 24 5.08 7.75 -3.71
C CYS A 24 6.10 8.47 -4.62
N LYS A 25 5.62 8.99 -5.76
CA LYS A 25 6.46 9.72 -6.72
C LYS A 25 6.99 11.05 -6.17
N ASP A 26 6.32 11.63 -5.18
CA ASP A 26 6.64 12.95 -4.64
C ASP A 26 7.47 12.89 -3.35
N CYS A 27 7.11 12.04 -2.38
CA CYS A 27 7.76 12.02 -1.06
C CYS A 27 8.53 10.74 -0.74
N THR A 28 8.60 9.77 -1.67
CA THR A 28 9.28 8.45 -1.50
C THR A 28 8.72 7.53 -0.40
N TYR A 29 7.66 7.96 0.29
CA TYR A 29 6.90 7.17 1.26
C TYR A 29 6.28 5.92 0.61
N ARG A 30 6.12 4.84 1.37
CA ARG A 30 5.73 3.52 0.83
C ARG A 30 4.37 3.01 1.32
N ILE A 31 3.68 3.77 2.18
CA ILE A 31 2.32 3.41 2.61
C ILE A 31 1.31 4.22 1.82
N MET A 32 0.38 3.51 1.18
CA MET A 32 -0.61 4.07 0.27
C MET A 32 -1.99 3.45 0.53
N TYR A 33 -3.05 4.24 0.35
CA TYR A 33 -4.44 3.83 0.52
C TYR A 33 -5.13 3.72 -0.84
N LYS A 34 -5.96 2.70 -1.06
CA LYS A 34 -6.77 2.61 -2.27
C LYS A 34 -7.84 3.69 -2.28
N LYS A 35 -7.92 4.49 -3.36
CA LYS A 35 -8.96 5.50 -3.53
C LYS A 35 -10.34 4.82 -3.62
N ARG A 36 -11.32 5.37 -2.93
CA ARG A 36 -12.72 4.89 -3.02
C ARG A 36 -13.24 5.06 -4.43
N THR A 37 -14.01 4.10 -4.90
CA THR A 37 -14.76 4.20 -6.16
C THR A 37 -16.05 4.98 -5.95
N ASP A 38 -16.44 5.82 -6.91
CA ASP A 38 -17.64 6.68 -6.81
C ASP A 38 -18.97 5.92 -6.86
N LYS A 39 -18.96 4.64 -7.24
CA LYS A 39 -20.14 3.76 -7.24
C LYS A 39 -20.09 2.82 -6.04
N SER A 40 -21.24 2.47 -5.50
CA SER A 40 -21.38 1.42 -4.47
C SER A 40 -20.92 0.08 -5.03
N MET A 41 -19.74 -0.42 -4.62
CA MET A 41 -19.20 -1.68 -5.10
C MET A 41 -19.40 -2.80 -4.07
N ASN A 42 -19.72 -4.00 -4.55
CA ASN A 42 -19.59 -5.24 -3.78
C ASN A 42 -18.14 -5.38 -3.32
N ILE A 43 -17.93 -5.51 -2.02
CA ILE A 43 -16.59 -5.58 -1.41
C ILE A 43 -16.07 -7.02 -1.59
N ASN A 44 -15.42 -7.29 -2.71
CA ASN A 44 -14.42 -8.35 -2.73
C ASN A 44 -13.22 -7.80 -1.96
N ILE A 45 -12.93 -8.41 -0.81
CA ILE A 45 -11.75 -8.11 0.00
C ILE A 45 -10.54 -8.73 -0.71
N ASP A 46 -10.27 -8.28 -1.93
CA ASP A 46 -8.98 -8.44 -2.56
C ASP A 46 -8.10 -7.37 -1.90
N ILE A 47 -7.63 -7.68 -0.70
CA ILE A 47 -6.41 -7.06 -0.18
C ILE A 47 -5.38 -7.44 -1.22
N ASP A 48 -5.05 -6.54 -2.15
CA ASP A 48 -3.95 -6.75 -3.09
C ASP A 48 -2.72 -7.08 -2.24
N ILE A 49 -2.41 -8.38 -2.22
CA ILE A 49 -1.32 -9.00 -1.48
C ILE A 49 -0.02 -8.48 -2.10
N ASP A 50 0.44 -7.33 -1.63
CA ASP A 50 1.83 -6.88 -1.69
C ASP A 50 2.23 -6.22 -0.34
N ILE A 51 1.48 -6.54 0.73
CA ILE A 51 1.83 -6.22 2.12
C ILE A 51 2.79 -7.28 2.70
N ASP A 52 2.93 -8.44 2.04
CA ASP A 52 3.61 -9.61 2.59
C ASP A 52 5.11 -9.38 2.87
N ILE A 53 5.80 -8.49 2.15
CA ILE A 53 7.25 -8.32 2.34
C ILE A 53 7.60 -7.34 3.47
N ASP A 54 6.79 -6.32 3.75
CA ASP A 54 7.10 -5.33 4.80
C ASP A 54 6.55 -5.73 6.19
N ILE A 55 5.46 -6.51 6.29
CA ILE A 55 4.99 -7.02 7.60
C ILE A 55 5.88 -8.16 8.11
N ASP A 56 6.33 -9.07 7.24
CA ASP A 56 7.24 -10.15 7.66
C ASP A 56 8.58 -9.60 8.15
N ARG A 57 9.06 -8.51 7.53
CA ARG A 57 10.26 -7.80 7.98
C ARG A 57 10.04 -7.07 9.31
N TYR A 58 8.87 -6.46 9.52
CA TYR A 58 8.54 -5.81 10.80
C TYR A 58 8.38 -6.84 11.95
N ARG A 59 7.78 -8.00 11.68
CA ARG A 59 7.68 -9.11 12.64
C ARG A 59 9.04 -9.70 13.03
N GLN A 60 9.93 -9.90 12.06
CA GLN A 60 11.29 -10.41 12.35
C GLN A 60 12.14 -9.43 13.17
N ILE A 61 11.99 -8.12 12.94
CA ILE A 61 12.69 -7.09 13.73
C ILE A 61 12.18 -7.08 15.19
N GLN A 62 10.87 -7.19 15.42
CA GLN A 62 10.28 -7.14 16.77
C GLN A 62 10.63 -8.35 17.65
N SER A 63 10.99 -9.50 17.06
CA SER A 63 11.45 -10.68 17.80
C SER A 63 12.93 -10.64 18.22
N LEU A 64 13.72 -9.71 17.66
CA LEU A 64 15.16 -9.59 17.93
C LEU A 64 15.51 -8.53 18.99
N GLU A 65 14.51 -7.79 19.50
CA GLU A 65 14.67 -6.83 20.61
C GLU A 65 14.28 -7.41 21.98
N ILE A 66 14.07 -8.74 22.06
CA ILE A 66 13.89 -9.47 23.33
C ILE A 66 15.13 -10.35 23.54
N ASP A 67 16.22 -9.71 23.95
CA ASP A 67 17.31 -10.28 24.74
C ASP A 67 17.87 -9.17 25.67
#